data_AF-A0A7K3YAT6-F1
#
_entry.id   AF-A0A7K3YAT6-F1
#
_cell.length_a   1.000
_cell.length_b   1.000
_cell.length_c   1.000
_cell.angle_alpha   90.00
_cell.angle_beta   90.00
_cell.angle_gamma   90.00
#
_symmetry.space_group_name_H-M   'P 1'
#
loop_
_entity.id
_entity.type
_entity.pdbx_description
1 polymer ?
#
loop_
_entity_poly.entity_id
_entity_poly.type
_entity_poly.pdbx_seq_one_letter_code
_entity_poly.pdbx_strand_id
1 'polypeptide(L)'
;MLQRDAADWHNEGIGLHSSGDYEKAIRCFDHALEIDPGYAGAWHNKGYALAELTRYAEAIQCYDHALKVDPKSRNVFHENGIRNFHW
;
A
#
# COMPACT_ATOMS: atom_id res chain seq x y z
N MET A 1 13.44 13.08 -21.19
CA MET A 1 12.04 13.08 -20.71
C MET A 1 12.07 12.50 -19.32
N LEU A 2 11.65 13.26 -18.31
CA LEU A 2 11.57 12.74 -16.94
C LEU A 2 10.45 11.70 -16.93
N GLN A 3 10.83 10.42 -16.97
CA GLN A 3 9.88 9.34 -16.77
C GLN A 3 9.49 9.40 -15.30
N ARG A 4 8.18 9.50 -15.01
CA ARG A 4 7.70 9.51 -13.62
C ARG A 4 8.03 8.16 -13.02
N ASP A 5 8.77 8.16 -11.91
CA ASP A 5 9.15 6.94 -11.22
C ASP A 5 8.04 6.52 -10.24
N ALA A 6 8.11 5.29 -9.73
CA ALA A 6 7.16 4.79 -8.74
C ALA A 6 7.07 5.71 -7.50
N ALA A 7 8.18 6.34 -7.12
CA ALA A 7 8.24 7.31 -6.02
C ALA A 7 7.44 8.59 -6.30
N ASP A 8 7.42 9.09 -7.54
CA ASP A 8 6.69 10.31 -7.90
C ASP A 8 5.18 10.10 -7.81
N TRP A 9 4.71 8.95 -8.31
CA TRP A 9 3.31 8.54 -8.20
C TRP A 9 2.88 8.30 -6.76
N HIS A 10 3.76 7.68 -5.97
CA HIS A 10 3.51 7.48 -4.53
C HIS A 10 3.40 8.80 -3.76
N ASN A 11 4.29 9.77 -4.01
CA ASN A 11 4.23 11.09 -3.38
C ASN A 11 2.96 11.87 -3.79
N GLU A 12 2.56 11.79 -5.05
CA GLU A 12 1.30 12.39 -5.51
C GLU A 12 0.08 11.75 -4.82
N GLY A 13 0.09 10.41 -4.70
CA GLY A 13 -0.94 9.66 -3.98
C GLY A 13 -1.06 10.08 -2.51
N ILE A 14 0.05 10.35 -1.82
CA ILE A 14 0.03 10.87 -0.45
C ILE A 14 -0.62 12.26 -0.38
N GLY A 15 -0.33 13.13 -1.34
CA GLY A 15 -0.93 14.46 -1.40
C GLY A 15 -2.44 14.41 -1.60
N LEU A 16 -2.91 13.56 -2.51
CA LEU A 16 -4.33 13.31 -2.76
C LEU A 16 -5.02 12.68 -1.55
N HIS A 17 -4.36 11.72 -0.90
CA HIS A 17 -4.85 11.12 0.34
C HIS A 17 -5.07 12.18 1.42
N SER A 18 -4.09 13.06 1.62
CA SER A 18 -4.17 14.16 2.59
C SER A 18 -5.25 15.19 2.25
N SER A 19 -5.66 15.25 0.98
CA SER A 19 -6.74 16.10 0.48
C SER A 19 -8.12 15.44 0.59
N GLY A 20 -8.20 14.17 0.99
CA GLY A 20 -9.43 13.37 1.07
C GLY A 20 -9.87 12.74 -0.26
N ASP A 21 -9.12 12.93 -1.34
CA ASP A 21 -9.37 12.31 -2.65
C ASP A 21 -8.84 10.86 -2.67
N TYR A 22 -9.39 9.99 -1.82
CA TYR A 22 -8.88 8.63 -1.61
C TYR A 22 -8.92 7.76 -2.88
N GLU A 23 -9.95 7.87 -3.73
CA GLU A 23 -10.02 7.12 -4.99
C GLU A 23 -8.91 7.51 -5.97
N LYS A 24 -8.55 8.80 -6.04
CA LYS A 24 -7.44 9.25 -6.89
C LYS A 24 -6.10 8.83 -6.28
N ALA A 25 -5.96 8.91 -4.96
CA ALA A 25 -4.79 8.41 -4.27
C ALA A 25 -4.54 6.93 -4.59
N ILE A 26 -5.58 6.10 -4.55
CA ILE A 26 -5.50 4.68 -4.92
C ILE A 26 -4.98 4.50 -6.35
N ARG A 27 -5.47 5.28 -7.33
CA ARG A 27 -4.99 5.21 -8.72
C ARG A 27 -3.51 5.60 -8.85
N CYS A 28 -3.07 6.61 -8.10
CA CYS A 28 -1.66 6.98 -8.07
C CYS A 28 -0.80 5.86 -7.47
N PHE A 29 -1.27 5.22 -6.39
CA PHE A 29 -0.57 4.06 -5.84
C PHE A 29 -0.58 2.86 -6.78
N ASP A 30 -1.65 2.63 -7.54
CA ASP A 30 -1.71 1.60 -8.58
C ASP A 30 -0.65 1.84 -9.66
N HIS A 31 -0.51 3.07 -10.16
CA HIS A 31 0.56 3.40 -11.10
C HIS A 31 1.96 3.23 -10.51
N ALA A 32 2.15 3.58 -9.23
CA ALA A 32 3.41 3.32 -8.55
C ALA A 32 3.73 1.81 -8.50
N LEU A 33 2.72 0.98 -8.27
CA LEU A 33 2.83 -0.48 -8.22
C LEU A 33 2.94 -1.15 -9.60
N GLU A 34 2.44 -0.52 -10.67
CA GLU A 34 2.68 -0.95 -12.05
C GLU A 34 4.15 -0.78 -12.44
N ILE A 35 4.80 0.28 -11.94
CA ILE A 35 6.21 0.58 -12.20
C ILE A 35 7.11 -0.27 -11.28
N ASP A 36 6.80 -0.31 -9.99
CA ASP A 36 7.50 -1.13 -9.00
C ASP A 36 6.50 -1.93 -8.14
N PRO A 37 6.21 -3.18 -8.54
CA PRO A 37 5.35 -4.08 -7.76
C PRO A 37 5.92 -4.40 -6.37
N GLY A 38 7.23 -4.19 -6.19
CA GLY A 38 7.98 -4.36 -4.95
C GLY A 38 7.96 -3.13 -4.04
N TYR A 39 7.16 -2.11 -4.36
CA TYR A 39 7.10 -0.91 -3.53
C TYR A 39 6.16 -1.08 -2.33
N ALA A 40 6.68 -1.61 -1.22
CA ALA A 40 5.90 -1.85 0.01
C ALA A 40 5.19 -0.60 0.54
N GLY A 41 5.80 0.58 0.41
CA GLY A 41 5.20 1.87 0.79
C GLY A 41 3.93 2.20 0.00
N ALA A 42 3.90 1.90 -1.30
CA ALA A 42 2.72 2.10 -2.14
C ALA A 42 1.59 1.13 -1.76
N TRP A 43 1.90 -0.15 -1.52
CA TRP A 43 0.92 -1.12 -1.01
C TRP A 43 0.29 -0.71 0.33
N HIS A 44 1.12 -0.24 1.27
CA HIS A 44 0.65 0.21 2.58
C HIS A 44 -0.31 1.42 2.47
N ASN A 45 0.08 2.44 1.72
CA ASN A 45 -0.74 3.66 1.57
C ASN A 45 -2.00 3.41 0.74
N LYS A 46 -1.96 2.50 -0.23
CA LYS A 46 -3.15 2.02 -0.94
C LYS A 46 -4.13 1.33 0.00
N GLY A 47 -3.63 0.46 0.89
CA GLY A 47 -4.45 -0.18 1.92
C GLY A 47 -5.09 0.84 2.86
N TYR A 48 -4.33 1.86 3.25
CA TYR A 48 -4.84 2.94 4.12
C TYR A 48 -5.95 3.75 3.44
N ALA A 49 -5.75 4.18 2.19
CA ALA A 49 -6.77 4.86 1.40
C ALA A 49 -8.05 4.03 1.22
N LEU A 50 -7.91 2.71 1.03
CA LEU A 50 -9.07 1.80 0.93
C LEU A 50 -9.81 1.66 2.26
N ALA A 51 -9.10 1.66 3.38
CA ALA A 51 -9.71 1.60 4.71
C ALA A 51 -10.51 2.88 5.02
N GLU A 52 -10.02 4.05 4.62
CA GLU A 52 -10.75 5.32 4.70
C GLU A 52 -12.05 5.30 3.87
N LEU A 53 -12.04 4.58 2.75
CA LEU A 53 -13.24 4.33 1.93
C LEU A 53 -14.12 3.18 2.44
N THR A 54 -13.87 2.66 3.65
CA THR A 54 -14.57 1.50 4.25
C THR A 54 -14.44 0.18 3.48
N ARG A 55 -13.49 0.09 2.54
CA ARG A 55 -13.20 -1.10 1.71
C ARG A 55 -12.19 -2.02 2.41
N TYR A 56 -12.54 -2.46 3.62
CA TYR A 56 -11.62 -3.17 4.52
C TYR A 56 -11.07 -4.48 3.94
N ALA A 57 -11.85 -5.23 3.17
CA ALA A 57 -11.40 -6.49 2.57
C ALA A 57 -10.23 -6.26 1.60
N GLU A 58 -10.32 -5.21 0.77
CA GLU A 58 -9.28 -4.85 -0.20
C GLU A 58 -8.07 -4.20 0.49
N ALA A 59 -8.32 -3.44 1.56
CA ALA A 59 -7.26 -2.89 2.40
C ALA A 59 -6.38 -4.00 3.02
N ILE A 60 -7.00 -5.04 3.58
CA ILE A 60 -6.31 -6.20 4.15
C ILE A 60 -5.45 -6.88 3.08
N GLN A 61 -5.99 -7.10 1.88
CA GLN A 61 -5.21 -7.67 0.78
C GLN A 61 -3.99 -6.81 0.42
N CYS A 62 -4.13 -5.48 0.40
CA CYS A 62 -3.01 -4.58 0.15
C CYS A 62 -1.94 -4.66 1.26
N TYR A 63 -2.35 -4.73 2.53
CA TYR A 63 -1.42 -4.91 3.65
C TYR A 63 -0.71 -6.26 3.61
N ASP A 64 -1.41 -7.34 3.27
CA ASP A 64 -0.82 -8.66 3.07
C ASP A 64 0.23 -8.64 1.96
N HIS A 65 -0.02 -7.90 0.87
CA HIS A 65 0.95 -7.70 -0.19
C HIS A 65 2.16 -6.88 0.29
N ALA A 66 1.95 -5.78 1.01
CA ALA A 66 3.05 -5.00 1.60
C ALA A 66 3.96 -5.88 2.47
N LEU A 67 3.36 -6.75 3.30
CA LEU A 67 4.07 -7.71 4.18
C LEU A 67 4.73 -8.87 3.44
N LYS A 68 4.30 -9.20 2.22
CA LYS A 68 4.97 -10.18 1.35
C LYS A 68 6.19 -9.57 0.66
N VAL A 69 6.06 -8.30 0.27
CA VAL A 69 7.08 -7.54 -0.47
C VAL A 69 8.22 -7.12 0.45
N ASP A 70 7.92 -6.62 1.64
CA ASP A 70 8.91 -6.39 2.70
C ASP A 70 8.71 -7.37 3.88
N PRO A 71 9.30 -8.57 3.80
CA PRO A 71 9.22 -9.54 4.87
C PRO A 71 10.02 -9.14 6.13
N LYS A 72 10.84 -8.08 6.11
CA LYS A 72 11.47 -7.58 7.35
C LYS A 72 10.44 -6.98 8.29
N SER A 73 9.44 -6.30 7.75
CA SER A 73 8.26 -5.89 8.52
C SER A 73 7.47 -7.11 9.03
N ARG A 74 7.38 -8.19 8.25
CA ARG A 74 6.75 -9.46 8.67
C ARG A 74 7.47 -10.10 9.85
N ASN A 75 8.81 -10.08 9.90
CA ASN A 75 9.57 -10.66 11.01
C ASN A 75 9.22 -9.99 12.35
N VAL A 76 8.93 -8.69 12.37
CA VAL A 76 8.46 -7.99 13.58
C VAL A 76 7.12 -8.56 14.08
N PHE A 77 6.22 -8.98 13.18
CA PHE A 77 4.95 -9.63 13.56
C PHE A 77 5.08 -11.14 13.84
N HIS A 78 6.05 -11.80 13.19
CA HIS A 78 6.37 -13.21 13.40
C HIS A 78 7.04 -13.45 14.77
N GLU A 79 7.89 -12.51 15.20
CA GLU A 79 8.53 -12.53 16.52
C GLU A 79 7.55 -12.10 17.64
N ASN A 80 6.55 -11.25 17.33
CA ASN A 80 5.57 -10.75 18.29
C ASN A 80 4.16 -11.41 18.24
N GLY A 81 4.05 -12.64 17.73
CA GLY A 81 2.98 -13.55 18.18
C GLY A 81 1.59 -13.42 17.53
N ILE A 82 1.46 -13.06 16.25
CA ILE A 82 0.16 -13.18 15.54
C ILE A 82 0.28 -14.15 14.37
N ARG A 83 0.65 -15.40 14.67
CA ARG A 83 0.55 -16.54 13.74
C ARG A 83 -0.65 -17.40 14.12
N ASN A 84 -1.87 -16.88 14.01
CA ASN A 84 -3.05 -17.71 14.25
C ASN A 84 -4.34 -17.22 13.58
N PHE A 85 -4.27 -16.82 12.31
CA PHE A 85 -5.46 -16.83 11.46
C PHE A 85 -5.11 -17.56 10.16
N HIS A 86 -5.31 -18.88 10.21
CA HIS A 86 -5.48 -19.71 9.03
C HIS A 86 -6.97 -19.68 8.67
N TRP A 87 -7.28 -19.50 7.38
CA TRP A 87 -8.62 -19.51 6.78
C TRP A 87 -9.43 -20.75 7.15
#